data_AF-A0A4Q4BPP6-F1
#
_entry.id   AF-A0A4Q4BPP6-F1
#
_cell.length_a   1.000
_cell.length_b   1.000
_cell.length_c   1.000
_cell.angle_alpha   90.00
_cell.angle_beta   90.00
_cell.angle_gamma   90.00
#
_symmetry.space_group_name_H-M   'P 1'
#
loop_
_entity.id
_entity.type
_entity.pdbx_description
1 polymer ?
#
loop_
_entity_poly.entity_id
_entity_poly.type
_entity_poly.pdbx_seq_one_letter_code
_entity_poly.pdbx_strand_id
1 'polypeptide(L)'
;MTEPTTPNRRGFFASLRASFLTGLVVVLPIGLTIYFVWAVIGWIDGWILPLIPAYYQPDMLIGRWFGPEYEFPVRGVGVLAFLIVT
;
A
#
# COMPACT_ATOMS: atom_id res chain seq x y z
N MET A 1 -24.29 -8.15 -51.59
CA MET A 1 -25.29 -7.90 -50.53
C MET A 1 -24.51 -7.51 -49.28
N THR A 2 -24.52 -6.24 -48.90
CA THR A 2 -23.83 -5.73 -47.71
C THR A 2 -24.89 -5.33 -46.70
N GLU A 3 -24.94 -6.04 -45.57
CA GLU A 3 -25.90 -5.81 -44.50
C GLU A 3 -25.52 -4.53 -43.73
N PRO A 4 -26.47 -3.61 -43.43
CA PRO A 4 -26.16 -2.44 -42.65
C PRO A 4 -26.01 -2.84 -41.18
N THR A 5 -24.77 -2.96 -40.69
CA THR A 5 -24.49 -3.01 -39.24
C THR A 5 -24.99 -1.71 -38.61
N THR A 6 -26.17 -1.76 -38.01
CA THR A 6 -26.72 -0.65 -37.23
C THR A 6 -25.79 -0.41 -36.04
N PRO A 7 -25.25 0.81 -35.85
CA PRO A 7 -24.41 1.10 -34.70
C PRO A 7 -25.30 1.01 -33.45
N ASN A 8 -25.08 -0.04 -32.65
CA ASN A 8 -25.72 -0.20 -31.36
C ASN A 8 -25.35 1.02 -30.50
N ARG A 9 -26.32 1.93 -30.29
CA ARG A 9 -26.14 3.13 -29.48
C ARG A 9 -25.87 2.70 -28.04
N ARG A 10 -24.59 2.58 -27.69
CA ARG A 10 -24.16 2.34 -26.31
C ARG A 10 -24.80 3.43 -25.44
N GLY A 11 -25.72 3.04 -24.57
CA GLY A 11 -26.40 3.98 -23.68
C GLY A 11 -25.37 4.77 -22.87
N PHE A 12 -25.66 6.03 -22.57
CA PHE A 12 -24.75 6.94 -21.86
C PHE A 12 -24.22 6.34 -20.53
N PHE A 13 -25.05 5.59 -19.81
CA PHE A 13 -24.63 4.86 -18.61
C PHE A 13 -23.66 3.70 -18.89
N ALA A 14 -23.79 3.04 -20.05
CA ALA A 14 -22.91 1.96 -20.46
C ALA A 14 -21.51 2.47 -20.84
N SER A 15 -21.41 3.67 -21.45
CA SER A 15 -20.12 4.31 -21.71
C SER A 15 -19.46 4.82 -20.43
N LEU A 16 -20.23 5.36 -19.48
CA LEU A 16 -19.70 5.83 -18.20
C LEU A 16 -19.09 4.70 -17.36
N ARG A 17 -19.77 3.55 -17.28
CA ARG A 17 -19.24 2.33 -16.62
C ARG A 17 -17.96 1.85 -17.29
N ALA A 18 -17.94 1.81 -18.62
CA ALA A 18 -16.77 1.36 -19.37
C ALA A 18 -15.55 2.22 -19.05
N SER A 19 -15.70 3.55 -19.05
CA SER A 19 -14.62 4.47 -18.70
C SER A 19 -14.14 4.34 -17.25
N PHE A 20 -15.04 4.11 -16.29
CA PHE A 20 -14.66 3.88 -14.89
C PHE A 20 -13.82 2.61 -14.71
N LEU A 21 -14.24 1.50 -15.33
CA LEU A 21 -13.49 0.24 -15.27
C LEU A 21 -12.11 0.38 -15.90
N THR A 22 -11.99 1.12 -17.02
CA THR A 22 -10.69 1.42 -17.62
C THR A 22 -9.81 2.24 -16.67
N GLY A 23 -10.35 3.28 -16.03
CA GLY A 23 -9.62 4.08 -15.04
C GLY A 23 -9.14 3.25 -13.84
N LEU A 24 -9.99 2.36 -13.32
CA LEU A 24 -9.65 1.47 -12.22
C LEU A 24 -8.50 0.53 -12.58
N VAL A 25 -8.56 -0.11 -13.74
CA VAL A 25 -7.52 -1.04 -14.22
C VAL A 25 -6.18 -0.32 -14.43
N VAL A 26 -6.19 0.94 -14.88
CA VAL A 26 -4.97 1.75 -15.07
C VAL A 26 -4.31 2.11 -13.74
N VAL A 27 -5.07 2.36 -12.67
CA VAL A 27 -4.54 2.69 -11.34
C VAL A 27 -4.14 1.45 -10.53
N LEU A 28 -4.76 0.29 -10.83
CA LEU A 28 -4.52 -0.99 -10.18
C LEU A 28 -3.03 -1.35 -10.01
N PRO A 29 -2.14 -1.24 -11.02
CA PRO A 29 -0.72 -1.57 -10.84
C PRO A 29 -0.01 -0.70 -9.79
N ILE A 30 -0.37 0.58 -9.66
CA ILE A 30 0.20 1.47 -8.63
C ILE A 30 -0.31 1.09 -7.25
N GLY A 31 -1.62 0.81 -7.14
CA GLY A 31 -2.20 0.32 -5.89
C GLY A 31 -1.57 -1.00 -5.46
N LEU A 32 -1.31 -1.90 -6.42
CA LEU A 32 -0.70 -3.20 -6.18
C LEU A 32 0.75 -3.08 -5.71
N THR A 33 1.54 -2.16 -6.28
CA THR A 33 2.93 -1.94 -5.82
C THR A 33 2.97 -1.36 -4.42
N ILE A 34 2.14 -0.35 -4.12
CA ILE A 34 2.03 0.21 -2.78
C ILE A 34 1.61 -0.88 -1.77
N TYR A 35 0.60 -1.67 -2.12
CA TYR A 35 0.14 -2.77 -1.28
C TYR A 35 1.25 -3.81 -1.04
N PHE A 36 1.95 -4.22 -2.10
CA PHE A 36 3.03 -5.19 -2.01
C PHE A 36 4.17 -4.68 -1.12
N VAL A 37 4.60 -3.44 -1.31
CA VAL A 37 5.62 -2.80 -0.48
C VAL A 37 5.18 -2.78 0.98
N TRP A 38 3.95 -2.35 1.27
CA TRP A 38 3.43 -2.29 2.64
C TRP A 38 3.33 -3.68 3.30
N ALA A 39 2.93 -4.69 2.53
CA ALA A 39 2.86 -6.08 2.99
C ALA A 39 4.26 -6.64 3.32
N VAL A 40 5.24 -6.42 2.44
CA VAL A 40 6.62 -6.86 2.64
C VAL A 40 7.25 -6.17 3.84
N ILE A 41 7.08 -4.85 3.98
CA ILE A 41 7.59 -4.10 5.13
C ILE A 41 6.99 -4.65 6.43
N GLY A 42 5.66 -4.81 6.49
CA GLY A 42 5.00 -5.35 7.69
C GLY A 42 5.45 -6.78 8.03
N TRP A 43 5.70 -7.60 7.01
CA TRP A 43 6.23 -8.94 7.19
C TRP A 43 7.65 -8.93 7.77
N ILE A 44 8.54 -8.11 7.20
CA ILE A 44 9.93 -7.98 7.67
C ILE A 44 9.97 -7.40 9.10
N ASP A 45 9.22 -6.33 9.36
CA ASP A 45 9.16 -5.73 10.69
C ASP A 45 8.67 -6.74 11.75
N GLY A 46 7.68 -7.57 11.41
CA GLY A 46 7.19 -8.62 12.32
C GLY A 46 8.25 -9.70 12.65
N TRP A 47 9.20 -9.94 11.76
CA TRP A 47 10.32 -10.86 11.98
C TRP A 47 11.49 -10.20 12.71
N ILE A 48 11.79 -8.94 12.39
CA ILE A 48 13.00 -8.26 12.87
C ILE A 48 12.78 -7.53 14.20
N LEU A 49 11.66 -6.82 14.37
CA LEU A 49 11.38 -6.09 15.61
C LEU A 49 11.43 -6.94 16.89
N PRO A 50 10.97 -8.21 16.94
CA PRO A 50 11.11 -9.04 18.14
C PRO A 50 12.55 -9.48 18.43
N LEU A 51 13.47 -9.40 17.45
CA LEU A 51 14.89 -9.70 17.65
C LEU A 51 15.64 -8.54 18.29
N ILE A 52 15.10 -7.32 18.16
CA ILE A 52 15.67 -6.11 18.76
C ILE A 52 15.15 -5.98 20.20
N PRO A 53 16.03 -5.90 21.21
CA PRO A 53 15.60 -5.73 22.61
C PRO A 53 14.71 -4.50 22.78
N ALA A 54 13.70 -4.61 23.64
CA ALA A 54 12.64 -3.61 23.80
C ALA A 54 13.17 -2.18 24.02
N TYR A 55 14.30 -2.02 24.72
CA TYR A 55 14.93 -0.71 24.97
C TYR A 55 15.42 0.02 23.70
N TYR A 56 15.68 -0.71 22.61
CA TYR A 56 16.09 -0.15 21.32
C TYR A 56 14.92 -0.06 20.33
N GLN A 57 13.71 -0.43 20.74
CA GLN A 57 12.55 -0.33 19.87
C GLN A 57 12.15 1.15 19.69
N PRO A 58 11.89 1.56 18.44
CA PRO A 58 11.55 2.94 18.10
C PRO A 58 10.31 3.46 18.85
N ASP A 59 9.29 2.62 19.06
CA ASP A 59 8.10 2.97 19.85
C ASP A 59 8.46 3.47 21.25
N MET A 60 9.40 2.79 21.91
CA MET A 60 9.82 3.13 23.27
C MET A 60 10.70 4.40 23.31
N LEU A 61 11.54 4.59 22.29
CA LEU A 61 12.36 5.80 22.12
C LEU A 61 11.49 7.03 21.81
N ILE A 62 10.51 6.89 20.93
CA ILE A 62 9.58 7.96 20.57
C ILE A 62 8.68 8.29 21.76
N GLY A 63 8.13 7.29 22.46
CA GLY A 63 7.36 7.52 23.69
C GLY A 63 8.17 8.21 24.78
N ARG A 64 9.49 7.96 24.86
CA ARG A 64 10.40 8.65 25.79
C ARG A 64 10.72 10.09 25.38
N TRP A 65 10.81 10.38 24.08
CA TRP A 65 11.18 11.70 23.56
C TRP A 65 9.99 12.65 23.36
N PHE A 66 8.85 12.12 22.91
CA PHE A 66 7.66 12.88 22.53
C PHE A 66 6.50 12.73 23.53
N GLY A 67 6.64 11.83 24.51
CA GLY A 67 5.64 11.54 25.53
C GLY A 67 4.79 10.31 25.22
N PRO A 68 4.23 9.66 26.25
CA PRO A 68 3.47 8.40 26.11
C PRO A 68 2.14 8.57 25.35
N GLU A 69 1.73 9.81 25.06
CA GLU A 69 0.51 10.12 24.30
C GLU A 69 0.71 9.97 22.78
N TYR A 70 1.96 9.83 22.31
CA TYR A 70 2.29 9.72 20.89
C TYR A 70 2.45 8.25 20.47
N GLU A 71 1.34 7.60 20.15
CA GLU A 71 1.32 6.24 19.59
C GLU A 71 1.12 6.29 18.06
N PHE A 72 2.18 6.59 17.31
CA PHE A 72 2.16 6.37 15.86
C PHE A 72 2.67 4.96 15.54
N PRO A 73 1.93 4.15 14.77
CA PRO A 73 2.42 2.85 14.34
C PRO A 73 3.63 3.04 13.41
N VAL A 74 4.83 2.93 13.98
CA VAL A 74 6.10 3.05 13.26
C VAL A 74 6.36 1.78 12.45
N ARG A 75 5.68 1.68 11.31
CA ARG A 75 5.95 0.67 10.27
C ARG A 75 7.13 1.14 9.41
N GLY A 76 8.06 0.24 9.12
CA GLY A 76 9.26 0.45 8.30
C GLY A 76 10.58 0.48 9.07
N VAL A 77 10.56 0.45 10.40
CA VAL A 77 11.79 0.63 11.20
C VAL A 77 12.65 -0.63 11.23
N GLY A 78 12.05 -1.82 11.22
CA GLY A 78 12.78 -3.08 11.13
C GLY A 78 13.55 -3.17 9.81
N VAL A 79 12.95 -2.73 8.71
CA VAL A 79 13.62 -2.63 7.39
C VAL A 79 14.78 -1.64 7.40
N LEU A 80 14.61 -0.44 7.98
CA LEU A 80 15.69 0.54 8.08
C LEU A 80 16.85 0.03 8.95
N ALA A 81 16.55 -0.59 10.09
CA ALA A 81 17.55 -1.20 10.94
C ALA A 81 18.30 -2.33 10.22
N PHE A 82 17.59 -3.18 9.48
CA PHE A 82 18.20 -4.22 8.65
C PHE A 82 19.15 -3.65 7.60
N LEU A 83 18.75 -2.61 6.87
CA LEU A 83 19.60 -1.95 5.86
C LEU A 83 20.85 -1.27 6.44
N ILE A 84 20.81 -0.85 7.70
CA ILE A 84 21.97 -0.26 8.40
C ILE A 84 22.93 -1.35 8.90
N VAL A 85 22.39 -2.51 9.28
CA VAL A 85 23.15 -3.60 9.92
C VAL A 85 23.71 -4.60 8.90
N THR A 86 23.12 -4.71 7.71
CA THR A 86 23.59 -5.58 6.60
C THR A 86 24.64 -4.92 5.72
#